data_AF-A0A8J3TB48-F1
#
_entry.id   AF-A0A8J3TB48-F1
#
_cell.length_a   1.000
_cell.length_b   1.000
_cell.length_c   1.000
_cell.angle_alpha   90.00
_cell.angle_beta   90.00
_cell.angle_gamma   90.00
#
_symmetry.space_group_name_H-M   'P 1'
#
loop_
_entity.id
_entity.type
_entity.pdbx_description
1 polymer ?
#
loop_
_entity_poly.entity_id
_entity_poly.type
_entity_poly.pdbx_seq_one_letter_code
_entity_poly.pdbx_strand_id
1 'polypeptide(L)' 'MVMDWSDIERIKITHRPWFWWLGIPPVFGCRCGSREFPCSALVTALEAERHAVQPHIERLVTELIRRQYGGSARTGMAGR' A
#
# COMPACT_ATOMS: atom_id res chain seq x y z
N MET A 1 -8.24 -16.81 -0.09
CA MET A 1 -6.86 -17.32 -0.24
C MET A 1 -5.92 -16.18 0.14
N VAL A 2 -4.96 -16.42 1.03
CA VAL A 2 -3.90 -15.43 1.32
C VAL A 2 -2.87 -15.56 0.21
N MET A 3 -2.63 -14.47 -0.52
CA MET A 3 -1.63 -14.41 -1.59
C MET A 3 -0.25 -14.19 -0.97
N ASP A 4 0.76 -14.96 -1.38
CA ASP A 4 2.11 -14.80 -0.86
C ASP A 4 2.81 -13.54 -1.42
N TRP A 5 3.78 -13.00 -0.68
CA TRP A 5 4.53 -11.82 -1.12
C TRP A 5 5.28 -12.06 -2.44
N SER A 6 5.81 -13.27 -2.66
CA SER A 6 6.47 -13.61 -3.92
C SER A 6 5.52 -13.63 -5.11
N ASP A 7 4.25 -13.99 -4.89
CA ASP A 7 3.19 -13.94 -5.90
C ASP A 7 2.82 -12.50 -6.24
N ILE A 8 2.67 -11.65 -5.22
CA ILE A 8 2.37 -10.22 -5.38
C ILE A 8 3.46 -9.55 -6.23
N GLU A 9 4.75 -9.77 -5.91
CA GLU A 9 5.85 -9.19 -6.68
C GLU A 9 5.87 -9.67 -8.13
N ARG A 10 5.71 -10.98 -8.34
CA ARG A 10 5.64 -11.57 -9.68
C ARG A 10 4.49 -11.03 -10.50
N ILE A 11 3.30 -10.86 -9.92
CA ILE A 11 2.13 -10.27 -10.60
C ILE A 11 2.43 -8.80 -10.93
N LYS A 12 2.96 -8.01 -10.00
CA LYS A 12 3.31 -6.60 -10.23
C LYS A 12 4.34 -6.40 -11.35
N ILE A 13 5.31 -7.31 -11.51
CA ILE A 13 6.29 -7.26 -12.59
C ILE A 13 5.65 -7.68 -13.92
N THR A 14 4.91 -8.78 -13.91
CA THR A 14 4.35 -9.39 -15.12
C THR A 14 3.23 -8.55 -15.71
N HIS A 15 2.44 -7.87 -14.87
CA HIS A 15 1.24 -7.14 -15.28
C HIS A 15 1.46 -5.64 -15.53
N ARG A 16 2.72 -5.18 -15.66
CA ARG A 16 3.00 -3.77 -16.02
C ARG A 16 2.47 -3.41 -17.42
N PRO A 17 2.15 -2.14 -17.68
CA PRO A 17 1.84 -1.66 -19.03
C PRO A 17 3.01 -1.93 -19.97
N TRP A 18 2.73 -2.20 -21.26
CA TRP A 18 3.79 -2.51 -22.22
C TRP A 18 4.78 -1.35 -22.43
N PHE A 19 4.28 -0.10 -22.30
CA PHE A 19 4.99 1.15 -22.53
C PHE A 19 5.15 2.03 -21.28
N TRP A 20 5.10 1.45 -20.07
CA TRP A 20 5.13 2.23 -18.82
C TRP A 20 6.34 3.17 -18.66
N TRP A 21 7.43 2.89 -19.38
CA TRP A 21 8.66 3.68 -19.41
C TRP A 21 8.69 4.78 -20.48
N LEU A 22 7.72 4.81 -21.42
CA LEU A 22 7.67 5.79 -22.51
C LEU A 22 6.80 7.02 -22.21
N GLY A 23 6.16 7.11 -21.03
CA GLY A 23 5.26 8.22 -20.69
C GLY A 23 4.00 8.31 -21.57
N ILE A 24 3.76 7.30 -22.41
CA ILE A 24 2.59 7.20 -23.29
C ILE A 24 1.39 6.78 -22.43
N PRO A 25 0.21 7.45 -22.56
CA PRO A 25 -0.95 7.16 -21.74
C PRO A 25 -1.37 5.67 -21.83
N PRO A 26 -1.94 5.10 -20.74
CA PRO A 26 -2.14 3.65 -20.53
C PRO A 26 -3.20 3.00 -21.42
N VAL A 27 -3.49 3.59 -22.58
CA VAL A 27 -4.44 3.08 -23.58
C VAL A 27 -3.98 1.75 -24.19
N PHE A 28 -2.72 1.36 -23.95
CA PHE A 28 -2.15 0.09 -24.36
C PHE A 28 -2.12 -0.84 -23.15
N GLY A 29 -2.94 -1.89 -23.18
CA GLY A 29 -3.27 -2.78 -22.08
C GLY A 29 -2.12 -3.50 -21.37
N CYS A 30 -2.48 -4.48 -20.55
CA CYS A 30 -1.56 -5.22 -19.70
C CYS A 30 -0.73 -6.23 -20.50
N ARG A 31 0.54 -6.42 -20.10
CA ARG A 31 1.42 -7.46 -20.66
C ARG A 31 0.88 -8.90 -20.57
N CYS A 32 -0.08 -9.16 -19.68
CA CYS A 32 -0.75 -10.46 -19.59
C CYS A 32 -1.82 -10.69 -20.67
N GLY A 33 -2.01 -9.75 -21.61
CA GLY A 33 -3.01 -9.83 -22.69
C GLY A 33 -4.36 -9.17 -22.37
N SER A 34 -4.55 -8.59 -21.18
CA SER A 34 -5.74 -7.80 -20.87
C SER A 34 -5.75 -6.49 -21.67
N ARG A 35 -6.89 -6.15 -22.27
CA ARG A 35 -7.09 -4.89 -23.00
C ARG A 35 -7.18 -3.67 -22.08
N GLU A 36 -7.51 -3.90 -20.82
CA GLU A 36 -7.69 -2.86 -19.81
C GLU A 36 -6.51 -2.88 -18.84
N PHE A 37 -6.03 -1.68 -18.49
CA PHE A 37 -5.04 -1.46 -17.46
C PHE A 37 -5.56 -0.47 -16.39
N PRO A 38 -5.40 -0.75 -15.09
CA PRO A 38 -4.84 -1.98 -14.52
C PRO A 38 -5.79 -3.18 -14.71
N CYS A 39 -5.26 -4.35 -15.07
CA CYS A 39 -6.07 -5.56 -15.16
C CYS A 39 -6.44 -6.08 -13.76
N SER A 40 -7.49 -6.88 -13.65
CA SER A 40 -8.01 -7.41 -12.37
C SER A 40 -6.94 -8.09 -11.51
N ALA A 41 -6.07 -8.91 -12.10
CA ALA A 41 -4.98 -9.58 -11.37
C ALA A 41 -4.02 -8.58 -10.70
N LEU A 42 -3.68 -7.48 -11.38
CA LEU A 42 -2.85 -6.42 -10.82
C LEU A 42 -3.58 -5.67 -9.70
N VAL A 43 -4.89 -5.39 -9.88
CA VAL A 43 -5.72 -4.75 -8.85
C VAL A 43 -5.74 -5.61 -7.59
N THR A 44 -5.99 -6.92 -7.71
CA THR A 44 -6.00 -7.85 -6.58
C THR A 44 -4.65 -7.93 -5.87
N ALA A 45 -3.53 -7.91 -6.60
CA ALA A 45 -2.20 -7.90 -6.00
C ALA A 45 -1.94 -6.60 -5.21
N LEU A 46 -2.35 -5.44 -5.74
CA LEU A 46 -2.23 -4.15 -5.06
C LEU A 46 -3.13 -4.07 -3.81
N GLU A 47 -4.35 -4.64 -3.88
CA GLU A 47 -5.24 -4.74 -2.72
C GLU A 47 -4.65 -5.63 -1.63
N ALA A 48 -4.10 -6.79 -1.99
CA ALA A 48 -3.45 -7.70 -1.04
C ALA A 48 -2.25 -7.04 -0.34
N GLU A 49 -1.41 -6.33 -1.10
CA GLU A 49 -0.29 -5.55 -0.56
C GLU A 49 -0.78 -4.46 0.40
N ARG A 50 -1.81 -3.70 0.01
CA ARG A 50 -2.42 -2.68 0.87
C ARG A 50 -2.94 -3.27 2.17
N HIS A 51 -3.66 -4.40 2.11
CA HIS A 51 -4.18 -5.07 3.31
C HIS A 51 -3.06 -5.57 4.22
N ALA A 52 -1.92 -6.01 3.66
CA ALA A 52 -0.77 -6.43 4.45
C ALA A 52 -0.07 -5.25 5.14
N VAL A 53 0.00 -4.10 4.48
CA VAL A 53 0.65 -2.88 5.02
C VAL A 53 -0.26 -2.11 5.98
N GLN A 54 -1.58 -2.17 5.80
CA GLN A 54 -2.56 -1.38 6.56
C GLN A 54 -2.42 -1.49 8.09
N PRO A 55 -2.24 -2.68 8.70
CA PRO A 55 -2.03 -2.79 10.14
C PRO A 55 -0.78 -2.05 10.65
N HIS A 56 0.28 -1.96 9.83
CA HIS A 56 1.50 -1.23 10.19
C HIS A 56 1.25 0.27 10.17
N ILE A 57 0.56 0.78 9.14
CA ILE A 57 0.17 2.19 9.05
C ILE A 57 -0.74 2.56 10.22
N GLU A 58 -1.75 1.73 10.53
CA GLU A 58 -2.67 1.97 11.66
C GLU A 58 -1.92 2.08 12.99
N ARG A 59 -0.93 1.22 13.23
CA ARG A 59 -0.05 1.33 14.42
C ARG A 59 0.75 2.63 14.44
N LEU A 60 1.35 3.03 13.31
CA LEU A 60 2.13 4.26 13.22
C LEU A 60 1.25 5.50 13.47
N VAL A 61 0.07 5.55 12.86
CA VAL A 61 -0.91 6.63 13.05
C VAL A 61 -1.38 6.69 14.50
N THR A 62 -1.69 5.54 15.11
CA THR A 62 -2.11 5.46 16.52
C THR A 62 -1.02 5.99 17.45
N GLU A 63 0.24 5.63 17.19
CA GLU A 63 1.38 6.09 17.99
C GLU A 63 1.66 7.59 17.79
N LEU A 64 1.51 8.11 16.57
CA LEU A 64 1.59 9.56 16.29
C LEU A 64 0.53 10.34 17.06
N ILE A 65 -0.74 9.89 17.00
CA ILE A 65 -1.84 10.50 17.76
C ILE A 65 -1.55 10.44 19.27
N ARG A 66 -1.09 9.29 19.78
CA ARG A 66 -0.73 9.14 21.20
C ARG A 66 0.36 10.15 21.60
N ARG A 67 1.38 10.38 20.78
CA ARG A 67 2.44 11.35 21.08
C ARG A 67 1.94 12.80 21.05
N GLN A 68 1.09 13.12 20.08
CA GLN A 68 0.56 14.48 19.92
C GLN A 68 -0.43 14.84 21.03
N TYR A 69 -1.23 13.89 21.49
CA TYR A 69 -2.33 14.15 22.44
C TYR A 69 -2.12 13.56 23.84
N GLY A 70 -1.13 12.68 24.04
CA GLY A 70 -0.81 12.02 25.32
C GLY A 70 0.40 12.61 26.07
N GLY A 71 1.01 13.69 25.56
CA GLY A 71 2.21 14.31 26.13
C GLY A 71 1.99 15.41 27.18
N SER A 72 0.75 15.80 27.49
CA SER A 72 0.45 16.88 28.46
C SER A 72 -0.12 16.37 29.79
N ALA A 73 0.55 15.38 30.39
CA ALA A 73 0.24 14.88 31.73
C ALA A 73 1.50 14.67 32.60
N ARG A 74 2.56 15.46 32.37
CA ARG A 74 3.73 15.53 33.25
C ARG A 74 4.01 16.96 33.73
N THR A 75 2.99 17.59 34.29
CA THR A 75 3.19 18.75 35.20
C THR A 75 2.15 18.71 36.32
N GLY A 76 2.04 17.56 36.98
CA GLY A 76 1.33 17.44 38.25
C GLY A 76 2.29 17.72 39.39
N MET A 77 1.99 18.76 40.18
CA MET A 77 2.34 18.95 41.59
C MET A 77 3.75 18.51 42.04
N ALA A 78 4.69 19.46 42.07
CA ALA A 78 5.71 19.50 43.14
C ALA A 78 5.30 20.61 44.12
N GLY A 79 4.28 20.32 44.92
CA GLY A 79 3.95 21.09 46.11
C GLY A 79 4.52 20.40 47.33
N ARG A 80 5.68 20.85 47.80
CA ARG A 80 6.08 21.02 49.21
C ARG A 80 7.50 21.56 49.26
#